data_AF-A0A9D5Y6F1-F1
#
_entry.id   AF-A0A9D5Y6F1-F1
#
_cell.length_a   1.000
_cell.length_b   1.000
_cell.length_c   1.000
_cell.angle_alpha   90.00
_cell.angle_beta   90.00
_cell.angle_gamma   90.00
#
_symmetry.space_group_name_H-M   'P 1'
#
loop_
_entity.id
_entity.type
_entity.pdbx_description
1 polymer ?
#
loop_
_entity_poly.entity_id
_entity_poly.type
_entity_poly.pdbx_seq_one_letter_code
_entity_poly.pdbx_strand_id
1 'polypeptide(L)'
;MAKRTRRISKISALHIFKLCFRSALLLAALVFYLIHVITGTGEPFGAVARFPLLMFVIWLVFVGEMLLRFFPSERESMGCQKQFKRNFVPTEVEKPPKGSWRSTLAVALVWLLLNGCIGVAFFLGWIGKPILILISLFYSVCDMICILFFCPFQTWFMKNKCCGSCRIYNWDFAMMFTPLIFVPDPFTWSLLGLSLLLLLYWEIMVHRHPERFSEVTNACLSCANCKEKLCHHKSQLRRFLRKHSEILLLKGNTVLKKAKNTFSKKK
;
A
#
# COMPACT_ATOMS: atom_id res chain seq x y z
N MET A 1 5.29 1.21 -38.23
CA MET A 1 4.87 0.68 -36.90
C MET A 1 4.08 1.74 -36.15
N ALA A 2 2.75 1.60 -36.08
CA ALA A 2 1.88 2.57 -35.39
C ALA A 2 2.17 2.60 -33.88
N LYS A 3 2.61 3.75 -33.38
CA LYS A 3 2.87 4.01 -31.96
C LYS A 3 1.53 4.09 -31.23
N ARG A 4 0.95 2.93 -30.89
CA ARG A 4 -0.31 2.82 -30.13
C ARG A 4 -0.09 3.47 -28.76
N THR A 5 -0.48 4.73 -28.60
CA THR A 5 -0.54 5.42 -27.31
C THR A 5 -1.56 4.68 -26.45
N ARG A 6 -1.07 3.75 -25.62
CA ARG A 6 -1.93 2.92 -24.77
C ARG A 6 -2.43 3.78 -23.62
N ARG A 7 -3.73 4.13 -23.64
CA ARG A 7 -4.41 4.79 -22.53
C ARG A 7 -4.23 4.00 -21.23
N ILE A 8 -3.93 4.72 -20.16
CA ILE A 8 -3.86 4.17 -18.80
C ILE A 8 -5.24 3.60 -18.44
N SER A 9 -5.29 2.40 -17.85
CA SER A 9 -6.56 1.82 -17.38
C SER A 9 -7.15 2.67 -16.27
N LYS A 10 -8.48 2.79 -16.20
CA LYS A 10 -9.18 3.56 -15.15
C LYS A 10 -8.75 3.11 -13.75
N ILE A 11 -8.54 1.81 -13.56
CA ILE A 11 -8.07 1.23 -12.30
C ILE A 11 -6.64 1.68 -11.98
N SER A 12 -5.73 1.66 -12.96
CA SER A 12 -4.35 2.15 -12.74
C SER A 12 -4.30 3.65 -12.46
N ALA A 13 -5.13 4.43 -13.14
CA ALA A 13 -5.27 5.87 -12.88
C ALA A 13 -5.77 6.13 -11.45
N LEU A 14 -6.73 5.34 -10.96
CA LEU A 14 -7.21 5.42 -9.58
C LEU A 14 -6.10 5.12 -8.57
N HIS A 15 -5.27 4.09 -8.78
CA HIS A 15 -4.15 3.80 -7.88
C HIS A 15 -3.10 4.92 -7.89
N ILE A 16 -2.82 5.52 -9.05
CA ILE A 16 -1.92 6.69 -9.14
C ILE A 16 -2.52 7.89 -8.38
N PHE A 17 -3.82 8.13 -8.53
CA PHE A 17 -4.52 9.18 -7.79
C PHE A 17 -4.43 8.93 -6.27
N LYS A 18 -4.72 7.71 -5.81
CA LYS A 18 -4.58 7.31 -4.40
C LYS A 18 -3.15 7.51 -3.90
N LEU A 19 -2.13 7.16 -4.70
CA LEU A 19 -0.73 7.42 -4.38
C LEU A 19 -0.43 8.92 -4.22
N CYS A 20 -0.87 9.75 -5.16
CA CYS A 20 -0.66 11.20 -5.08
C CYS A 20 -1.34 11.81 -3.86
N PHE A 21 -2.59 11.43 -3.60
CA PHE A 21 -3.35 11.87 -2.43
C PHE A 21 -2.67 11.48 -1.11
N ARG A 22 -2.33 10.20 -0.94
CA ARG A 22 -1.66 9.70 0.28
C ARG A 22 -0.26 10.32 0.46
N SER A 23 0.47 10.56 -0.63
CA SER A 23 1.76 11.25 -0.59
C SER A 23 1.61 12.70 -0.17
N ALA A 24 0.59 13.40 -0.65
CA ALA A 24 0.29 14.76 -0.23
C ALA A 24 -0.06 14.83 1.27
N LEU A 25 -0.88 13.88 1.77
CA LEU A 25 -1.18 13.77 3.20
C LEU A 25 0.08 13.54 4.04
N LEU A 26 0.95 12.62 3.63
CA LEU A 26 2.21 12.35 4.33
C LEU A 26 3.12 13.58 4.35
N LEU A 27 3.28 14.26 3.21
CA LEU A 27 4.12 15.47 3.11
C LEU A 27 3.55 16.60 3.97
N ALA A 28 2.24 16.83 3.94
CA ALA A 28 1.60 17.83 4.79
C ALA A 28 1.81 17.52 6.28
N ALA A 29 1.55 16.28 6.70
CA ALA A 29 1.75 15.85 8.08
C ALA A 29 3.22 15.98 8.51
N LEU A 30 4.16 15.64 7.63
CA LEU A 30 5.60 15.77 7.89
C LEU A 30 6.00 17.24 8.04
N VAL A 31 5.50 18.14 7.19
CA VAL A 31 5.75 19.59 7.29
C VAL A 31 5.23 20.13 8.62
N PHE A 32 4.00 19.79 9.02
CA PHE A 32 3.46 20.20 10.31
C PHE A 32 4.31 19.69 11.48
N TYR A 33 4.72 18.43 11.43
CA TYR A 33 5.59 17.83 12.45
C TYR A 33 6.96 18.55 12.53
N LEU A 34 7.59 18.83 11.38
CA LEU A 34 8.89 19.52 11.34
C LEU A 34 8.78 20.97 11.82
N ILE A 35 7.73 21.69 11.45
CA ILE A 35 7.48 23.04 11.96
C ILE A 35 7.39 23.01 13.48
N HIS A 36 6.61 22.09 14.05
CA HIS A 36 6.52 21.94 15.50
C HIS A 36 7.87 21.65 16.16
N VAL A 37 8.67 20.74 15.59
CA VAL A 37 10.01 20.43 16.10
C VAL A 37 10.94 21.65 16.07
N ILE A 38 10.83 22.51 15.05
CA ILE A 38 11.66 23.71 14.90
C ILE A 38 11.19 24.85 15.80
N THR A 39 9.89 25.10 15.87
CA THR A 39 9.34 26.25 16.62
C THR A 39 9.19 25.96 18.10
N GLY A 40 9.16 24.69 18.52
CA GLY A 40 8.99 24.28 19.92
C GLY A 40 7.68 24.75 20.55
N THR A 41 6.71 25.17 19.75
CA THR A 41 5.46 25.78 20.21
C THR A 41 4.23 25.03 19.70
N GLY A 42 3.32 24.72 20.63
CA GLY A 42 2.03 24.06 20.37
C GLY A 42 2.10 22.53 20.37
N GLU A 43 0.97 21.89 20.06
CA GLU A 43 0.89 20.44 19.80
C GLU A 43 1.26 20.16 18.32
N PRO A 44 1.98 19.06 17.99
CA PRO A 44 2.46 18.75 16.64
C PRO A 44 1.38 18.73 15.55
N PHE A 45 0.16 18.38 15.95
CA PHE A 45 -1.03 18.40 15.09
C PHE A 45 -2.13 19.33 15.62
N GLY A 46 -1.80 20.23 16.56
CA GLY A 46 -2.74 21.19 17.14
C GLY A 46 -3.34 22.14 16.11
N ALA A 47 -2.57 22.51 15.07
CA ALA A 47 -3.09 23.29 13.94
C ALA A 47 -4.11 22.51 13.10
N VAL A 48 -3.92 21.19 12.97
CA VAL A 48 -4.85 20.30 12.25
C VAL A 48 -6.12 20.07 13.06
N ALA A 49 -6.02 20.01 14.38
CA ALA A 49 -7.18 19.97 15.28
C ALA A 49 -8.07 21.22 15.18
N ARG A 50 -7.54 22.36 14.69
CA ARG A 50 -8.34 23.57 14.38
C ARG A 50 -9.17 23.45 13.11
N PHE A 51 -8.92 22.43 12.27
CA PHE A 51 -9.67 22.16 11.05
C PHE A 51 -10.40 20.80 11.16
N PRO A 52 -11.42 20.67 12.03
CA PRO A 52 -12.13 19.41 12.25
C PRO A 52 -12.78 18.87 10.97
N LEU A 53 -13.20 19.76 10.07
CA LEU A 53 -13.74 19.37 8.76
C LEU A 53 -12.71 18.62 7.90
N LEU A 54 -11.43 19.04 7.92
CA LEU A 54 -10.38 18.38 7.14
C LEU A 54 -10.12 16.97 7.65
N MET A 55 -10.04 16.79 8.98
CA MET A 55 -9.90 15.47 9.61
C MET A 55 -11.09 14.56 9.30
N PHE A 56 -12.31 15.10 9.38
CA PHE A 56 -13.52 14.36 9.03
C PHE A 56 -13.52 13.93 7.56
N VAL A 57 -13.11 14.80 6.63
CA VAL A 57 -13.02 14.47 5.20
C VAL A 57 -11.98 13.37 4.95
N ILE A 58 -10.79 13.47 5.56
CA ILE A 58 -9.74 12.43 5.41
C ILE A 58 -10.24 11.10 5.96
N TRP A 59 -10.86 11.11 7.14
CA TRP A 59 -11.47 9.94 7.74
C TRP A 59 -12.54 9.33 6.81
N LEU A 60 -13.45 10.16 6.27
CA LEU A 60 -14.52 9.72 5.38
C LEU A 60 -13.98 9.09 4.09
N VAL A 61 -12.88 9.63 3.54
CA VAL A 61 -12.19 9.03 2.38
C VAL A 61 -11.73 7.61 2.71
N PHE A 62 -11.01 7.41 3.82
CA PHE A 62 -10.51 6.09 4.19
C PHE A 62 -11.62 5.10 4.56
N VAL A 63 -12.65 5.55 5.28
CA VAL A 63 -13.85 4.76 5.57
C VAL A 63 -14.56 4.36 4.27
N GLY A 64 -14.77 5.31 3.36
CA GLY A 64 -15.38 5.05 2.07
C GLY A 64 -14.58 4.03 1.25
N GLU A 65 -13.25 4.15 1.21
CA GLU A 65 -12.40 3.17 0.52
C GLU A 65 -12.53 1.77 1.12
N MET A 66 -12.57 1.63 2.45
CA MET A 66 -12.74 0.34 3.11
C MET A 66 -14.13 -0.23 2.90
N LEU A 67 -15.19 0.58 3.02
CA LEU A 67 -16.57 0.16 2.82
C LEU A 67 -16.82 -0.34 1.39
N LEU A 68 -16.27 0.35 0.38
CA LEU A 68 -16.39 -0.06 -1.02
C LEU A 68 -15.77 -1.45 -1.29
N ARG A 69 -14.88 -1.96 -0.43
CA ARG A 69 -14.28 -3.30 -0.59
C ARG A 69 -15.16 -4.43 -0.06
N PHE A 70 -16.17 -4.15 0.73
CA PHE A 70 -17.21 -5.12 1.06
C PHE A 70 -18.18 -5.35 -0.10
N PHE A 71 -18.20 -4.41 -1.06
CA PHE A 71 -19.12 -4.47 -2.17
C PHE A 71 -18.43 -4.78 -3.51
N PRO A 72 -19.13 -5.51 -4.39
CA PRO A 72 -18.66 -5.73 -5.73
C PRO A 72 -18.61 -4.41 -6.54
N SER A 73 -17.42 -3.93 -6.91
CA SER A 73 -17.21 -2.72 -7.74
C SER A 73 -16.30 -2.98 -8.95
N GLU A 74 -16.63 -2.41 -10.11
CA GLU A 74 -15.79 -2.47 -11.32
C GLU A 74 -14.65 -1.45 -11.32
N ARG A 75 -14.67 -0.49 -10.38
CA ARG A 75 -13.65 0.56 -10.25
C ARG A 75 -12.44 0.11 -9.43
N GLU A 76 -12.58 -0.99 -8.69
CA GLU A 76 -11.52 -1.56 -7.87
C GLU A 76 -10.74 -2.64 -8.62
N SER A 77 -9.51 -2.92 -8.17
CA SER A 77 -8.69 -3.97 -8.76
C SER A 77 -9.35 -5.34 -8.60
N MET A 78 -9.15 -6.21 -9.59
CA MET A 78 -9.44 -7.64 -9.53
C MET A 78 -8.80 -8.30 -8.30
N GLY A 79 -7.69 -7.73 -7.79
CA GLY A 79 -7.08 -8.10 -6.52
C GLY A 79 -8.05 -8.06 -5.35
N CYS A 80 -8.83 -6.98 -5.18
CA CYS A 80 -9.89 -6.89 -4.17
C CYS A 80 -11.14 -7.69 -4.56
N GLN A 81 -11.45 -7.72 -5.85
CA GLN A 81 -12.75 -8.16 -6.34
C GLN A 81 -12.88 -9.69 -6.49
N LYS A 82 -11.77 -10.43 -6.37
CA LYS A 82 -11.75 -11.90 -6.47
C LYS A 82 -12.53 -12.63 -5.37
N GLN A 83 -12.78 -11.99 -4.22
CA GLN A 83 -13.60 -12.61 -3.17
C GLN A 83 -15.06 -12.83 -3.59
N PHE A 84 -15.57 -12.06 -4.56
CA PHE A 84 -16.96 -12.10 -4.99
C PHE A 84 -17.23 -13.17 -6.05
N LYS A 85 -18.33 -13.92 -5.87
CA LYS A 85 -18.79 -14.97 -6.79
C LYS A 85 -18.95 -14.47 -8.24
N ARG A 86 -19.41 -13.24 -8.45
CA ARG A 86 -19.61 -12.68 -9.80
C ARG A 86 -18.33 -12.59 -10.65
N ASN A 87 -17.16 -12.54 -10.01
CA ASN A 87 -15.86 -12.44 -10.66
C ASN A 87 -15.12 -13.78 -10.67
N PHE A 88 -15.82 -14.87 -10.32
CA PHE A 88 -15.28 -16.21 -10.40
C PHE A 88 -15.66 -16.82 -11.74
N VAL A 89 -14.64 -17.13 -12.55
CA VAL A 89 -14.81 -17.87 -13.80
C VAL A 89 -14.05 -19.18 -13.63
N PRO A 90 -14.75 -20.31 -13.45
CA PRO A 90 -14.11 -21.60 -13.21
C PRO A 90 -13.30 -22.03 -14.43
N THR A 91 -12.20 -22.73 -14.15
CA THR A 91 -11.37 -23.43 -15.13
C THR A 91 -11.61 -24.92 -15.06
N GLU A 92 -10.95 -25.70 -15.93
CA GLU A 92 -10.96 -27.16 -15.89
C GLU A 92 -10.39 -27.75 -14.59
N VAL A 93 -9.54 -27.00 -13.88
CA VAL A 93 -9.05 -27.40 -12.56
C VAL A 93 -10.04 -26.96 -11.49
N GLU A 94 -10.58 -27.91 -10.73
CA GLU A 94 -11.55 -27.64 -9.66
C GLU A 94 -10.90 -27.22 -8.34
N LYS A 95 -9.75 -27.81 -7.99
CA LYS A 95 -9.12 -27.62 -6.68
C LYS A 95 -7.93 -26.66 -6.78
N PRO A 96 -7.88 -25.61 -5.94
CA PRO A 96 -6.74 -24.72 -5.94
C PRO A 96 -5.50 -25.48 -5.43
N PRO A 97 -4.30 -25.18 -5.96
CA PRO A 97 -3.08 -25.69 -5.36
C PRO A 97 -3.05 -25.28 -3.90
N LYS A 98 -2.53 -26.15 -3.02
CA LYS A 98 -2.42 -25.86 -1.58
C LYS A 98 -1.68 -24.53 -1.43
N GLY A 99 -2.41 -23.49 -1.04
CA GLY A 99 -1.84 -22.17 -0.77
C GLY A 99 -0.75 -22.32 0.29
N SER A 100 0.41 -21.70 0.10
CA SER A 100 1.49 -21.76 1.08
C SER A 100 1.09 -20.95 2.33
N TRP A 101 0.35 -21.59 3.23
CA TRP A 101 0.03 -21.04 4.57
C TRP A 101 1.29 -20.51 5.24
N ARG A 102 2.43 -21.21 5.07
CA ARG A 102 3.76 -20.78 5.52
C ARG A 102 4.16 -19.39 5.02
N SER A 103 3.93 -19.07 3.75
CA SER A 103 4.25 -17.74 3.20
C SER A 103 3.34 -16.65 3.78
N THR A 104 2.05 -16.97 3.98
CA THR A 104 1.10 -16.03 4.58
C THR A 104 1.47 -15.75 6.04
N LEU A 105 1.78 -16.81 6.79
CA LEU A 105 2.22 -16.72 8.17
C LEU A 105 3.53 -15.96 8.29
N ALA A 106 4.49 -16.17 7.38
CA ALA A 106 5.74 -15.42 7.36
C ALA A 106 5.50 -13.91 7.18
N VAL A 107 4.57 -13.51 6.31
CA VAL A 107 4.20 -12.09 6.16
C VAL A 107 3.53 -11.56 7.43
N ALA A 108 2.61 -12.32 8.03
CA ALA A 108 1.98 -11.95 9.30
C ALA A 108 3.02 -11.76 10.42
N LEU A 109 3.98 -12.67 10.54
CA LEU A 109 5.06 -12.58 11.52
C LEU A 109 5.94 -11.35 11.31
N VAL A 110 6.34 -11.06 10.06
CA VAL A 110 7.12 -9.85 9.76
C VAL A 110 6.33 -8.58 10.10
N TRP A 111 5.05 -8.55 9.76
CA TRP A 111 4.16 -7.43 10.07
C TRP A 111 4.01 -7.21 11.58
N LEU A 112 3.75 -8.27 12.34
CA LEU A 112 3.62 -8.23 13.80
C LEU A 112 4.94 -7.87 14.47
N LEU A 113 6.08 -8.42 14.01
CA LEU A 113 7.40 -8.10 14.55
C LEU A 113 7.73 -6.62 14.33
N LEU A 114 7.50 -6.10 13.12
CA LEU A 114 7.75 -4.70 12.80
C LEU A 114 6.91 -3.76 13.68
N ASN A 115 5.61 -4.04 13.84
CA ASN A 115 4.74 -3.22 14.69
C ASN A 115 5.02 -3.44 16.18
N GLY A 116 5.49 -4.63 16.58
CA GLY A 116 5.99 -4.91 17.91
C GLY A 116 7.19 -4.03 18.25
N CYS A 117 8.17 -3.91 17.36
CA CYS A 117 9.31 -3.01 17.54
C CYS A 117 8.88 -1.54 17.65
N ILE A 118 7.89 -1.11 16.84
CA ILE A 118 7.32 0.24 16.92
C ILE A 118 6.61 0.44 18.28
N GLY A 119 5.83 -0.54 18.73
CA GLY A 119 5.17 -0.50 20.03
C GLY A 119 6.15 -0.41 21.18
N VAL A 120 7.23 -1.20 21.16
CA VAL A 120 8.32 -1.13 22.15
C VAL A 120 8.96 0.26 22.13
N ALA A 121 9.28 0.82 20.97
CA ALA A 121 9.84 2.17 20.86
C ALA A 121 8.88 3.24 21.43
N PHE A 122 7.56 3.06 21.26
CA PHE A 122 6.55 3.94 21.83
C PHE A 122 6.50 3.85 23.36
N PHE A 123 6.47 2.64 23.93
CA PHE A 123 6.45 2.45 25.38
C PHE A 123 7.75 2.87 26.07
N LEU A 124 8.90 2.79 25.38
CA LEU A 124 10.17 3.33 25.84
C LEU A 124 10.25 4.87 25.75
N GLY A 125 9.23 5.52 25.19
CA GLY A 125 9.19 6.97 25.02
C GLY A 125 10.08 7.51 23.90
N TRP A 126 10.68 6.65 23.07
CA TRP A 126 11.53 7.07 21.94
C TRP A 126 10.70 7.72 20.82
N ILE A 127 9.45 7.30 20.68
CA ILE A 127 8.51 7.87 19.71
C ILE A 127 7.19 8.24 20.39
N GLY A 128 6.61 9.38 20.01
CA GLY A 128 5.29 9.82 20.48
C GLY A 128 4.16 9.50 19.51
N LYS A 129 2.92 9.79 19.91
CA LYS A 129 1.71 9.68 19.06
C LYS A 129 1.85 10.32 17.68
N PRO A 130 2.50 11.50 17.52
CA PRO A 130 2.62 12.11 16.20
C PRO A 130 3.43 11.26 15.21
N ILE A 131 4.46 10.60 15.71
CA ILE A 131 5.32 9.73 14.90
C ILE A 131 4.54 8.48 14.48
N LEU A 132 3.67 7.93 15.33
CA LEU A 132 2.79 6.81 14.95
C LEU A 132 1.85 7.16 13.79
N ILE A 133 1.30 8.37 13.79
CA ILE A 133 0.47 8.86 12.68
C ILE A 133 1.31 8.98 11.40
N LEU A 134 2.54 9.53 11.50
CA LEU A 134 3.46 9.60 10.36
C LEU A 134 3.82 8.21 9.82
N ILE A 135 4.06 7.23 10.70
CA ILE A 135 4.34 5.84 10.31
C ILE A 135 3.12 5.25 9.58
N SER A 136 1.90 5.47 10.08
CA SER A 136 0.67 4.99 9.42
C SER A 136 0.48 5.61 8.03
N LEU A 137 0.71 6.92 7.88
CA LEU A 137 0.68 7.59 6.58
C LEU A 137 1.80 7.10 5.66
N PHE A 138 2.99 6.83 6.21
CA PHE A 138 4.10 6.26 5.46
C PHE A 138 3.74 4.87 4.92
N TYR A 139 3.16 4.00 5.74
CA TYR A 139 2.64 2.70 5.30
C TYR A 139 1.60 2.84 4.19
N SER A 140 0.72 3.85 4.27
CA SER A 140 -0.30 4.11 3.25
C SER A 140 0.30 4.39 1.86
N VAL A 141 1.46 5.07 1.82
CA VAL A 141 2.19 5.39 0.59
C VAL A 141 2.98 4.18 0.12
N CYS A 142 3.68 3.49 1.03
CA CYS A 142 4.42 2.27 0.73
C CYS A 142 3.55 1.18 0.10
N ASP A 143 2.34 0.99 0.60
CA ASP A 143 1.36 0.05 0.03
C ASP A 143 1.02 0.38 -1.43
N MET A 144 0.68 1.64 -1.73
CA MET A 144 0.41 2.07 -3.10
C MET A 144 1.63 1.90 -4.02
N ILE A 145 2.82 2.17 -3.52
CA ILE A 145 4.08 1.91 -4.23
C ILE A 145 4.26 0.41 -4.49
N CYS A 146 3.91 -0.44 -3.51
CA CYS A 146 3.98 -1.89 -3.64
C CYS A 146 3.06 -2.42 -4.75
N ILE A 147 1.83 -1.89 -4.83
CA ILE A 147 0.85 -2.28 -5.84
C ILE A 147 1.27 -1.81 -7.24
N LEU A 148 1.71 -0.55 -7.37
CA LEU A 148 2.01 0.07 -8.67
C LEU A 148 3.38 -0.34 -9.24
N PHE A 149 4.40 -0.43 -8.41
CA PHE A 149 5.80 -0.55 -8.86
C PHE A 149 6.43 -1.87 -8.43
N PHE A 150 6.56 -2.11 -7.13
CA PHE A 150 7.28 -3.28 -6.61
C PHE A 150 6.84 -3.66 -5.21
N CYS A 151 6.20 -4.83 -5.08
CA CYS A 151 5.86 -5.42 -3.80
C CYS A 151 6.96 -6.42 -3.35
N PRO A 152 7.63 -6.17 -2.20
CA PRO A 152 8.60 -7.11 -1.63
C PRO A 152 7.91 -8.38 -1.14
N PHE A 153 6.71 -8.29 -0.58
CA PHE A 153 5.95 -9.46 -0.11
C PHE A 153 5.59 -10.43 -1.25
N GLN A 154 5.20 -9.89 -2.41
CA GLN A 154 4.95 -10.68 -3.61
C GLN A 154 6.21 -11.40 -4.09
N THR A 155 7.35 -10.71 -4.10
CA THR A 155 8.59 -11.21 -4.69
C THR A 155 9.32 -12.21 -3.79
N TRP A 156 9.38 -11.92 -2.48
CA TRP A 156 10.18 -12.70 -1.53
C TRP A 156 9.37 -13.83 -0.87
N PHE A 157 8.11 -13.59 -0.51
CA PHE A 157 7.32 -14.54 0.29
C PHE A 157 6.31 -15.32 -0.54
N MET A 158 5.47 -14.61 -1.30
CA MET A 158 4.32 -15.22 -1.97
C MET A 158 4.67 -15.85 -3.32
N LYS A 159 5.73 -15.37 -3.99
CA LYS A 159 6.22 -15.85 -5.30
C LYS A 159 5.16 -15.87 -6.41
N ASN A 160 4.11 -15.05 -6.27
CA ASN A 160 3.03 -14.93 -7.25
C ASN A 160 3.44 -14.05 -8.44
N LYS A 161 2.78 -14.19 -9.59
CA LYS A 161 3.09 -13.40 -10.80
C LYS A 161 2.70 -11.91 -10.67
N CYS A 162 1.61 -11.61 -9.96
CA CYS A 162 1.08 -10.26 -9.82
C CYS A 162 0.42 -10.02 -8.46
N CYS A 163 0.28 -8.76 -8.05
CA CYS A 163 -0.41 -8.39 -6.82
C CYS A 163 -1.89 -8.81 -6.84
N GLY A 164 -2.57 -8.80 -8.00
CA GLY A 164 -3.97 -9.24 -8.11
C GLY A 164 -4.20 -10.70 -7.70
N SER A 165 -3.27 -11.59 -8.03
CA SER A 165 -3.29 -13.00 -7.59
C SER A 165 -2.87 -13.19 -6.12
N CYS A 166 -2.34 -12.16 -5.45
CA CYS A 166 -1.76 -12.29 -4.12
C CYS A 166 -2.81 -12.51 -3.02
N ARG A 167 -2.64 -13.52 -2.16
CA ARG A 167 -3.56 -13.81 -1.05
C ARG A 167 -3.75 -12.62 -0.10
N ILE A 168 -2.66 -11.93 0.22
CA ILE A 168 -2.63 -10.83 1.20
C ILE A 168 -2.99 -9.46 0.60
N TYR A 169 -3.60 -9.41 -0.60
CA TYR A 169 -3.86 -8.15 -1.29
C TYR A 169 -4.70 -7.18 -0.44
N ASN A 170 -5.66 -7.70 0.33
CA ASN A 170 -6.59 -6.91 1.14
C ASN A 170 -6.15 -6.74 2.60
N TRP A 171 -4.88 -7.04 2.92
CA TRP A 171 -4.30 -6.83 4.26
C TRP A 171 -3.76 -5.40 4.45
N ASP A 172 -3.67 -4.64 3.37
CA ASP A 172 -3.12 -3.29 3.29
C ASP A 172 -3.68 -2.34 4.34
N PHE A 173 -5.00 -2.22 4.49
CA PHE A 173 -5.60 -1.32 5.48
C PHE A 173 -5.29 -1.72 6.92
N ALA A 174 -5.34 -3.02 7.22
CA ALA A 174 -5.00 -3.51 8.56
C ALA A 174 -3.54 -3.21 8.89
N MET A 175 -2.63 -3.46 7.94
CA MET A 175 -1.21 -3.14 8.07
C MET A 175 -0.98 -1.64 8.24
N MET A 176 -1.68 -0.82 7.46
CA MET A 176 -1.56 0.64 7.47
C MET A 176 -1.98 1.25 8.81
N PHE A 177 -3.09 0.78 9.39
CA PHE A 177 -3.64 1.33 10.63
C PHE A 177 -3.15 0.67 11.92
N THR A 178 -2.37 -0.42 11.84
CA THR A 178 -1.81 -1.09 13.04
C THR A 178 -1.08 -0.15 14.00
N PRO A 179 -0.23 0.81 13.55
CA PRO A 179 0.45 1.72 14.46
C PRO A 179 -0.49 2.59 15.30
N LEU A 180 -1.73 2.78 14.85
CA LEU A 180 -2.72 3.62 15.52
C LEU A 180 -3.35 2.96 16.75
N ILE A 181 -3.05 1.68 17.03
CA ILE A 181 -3.53 1.00 18.24
C ILE A 181 -3.15 1.77 19.52
N PHE A 182 -2.02 2.46 19.52
CA PHE A 182 -1.51 3.23 20.66
C PHE A 182 -1.98 4.70 20.69
N VAL A 183 -2.83 5.11 19.73
CA VAL A 183 -3.39 6.46 19.66
C VAL A 183 -4.89 6.36 19.94
N PRO A 184 -5.34 6.53 21.20
CA PRO A 184 -6.76 6.41 21.54
C PRO A 184 -7.51 7.67 21.10
N ASP A 185 -8.13 7.61 19.92
CA ASP A 185 -8.98 8.65 19.36
C ASP A 185 -10.13 8.02 18.51
N PRO A 186 -11.38 8.53 18.55
CA PRO A 186 -12.50 7.94 17.83
C PRO A 186 -12.28 7.77 16.32
N PHE A 187 -11.60 8.70 15.66
CA PHE A 187 -11.30 8.58 14.22
C PHE A 187 -10.28 7.47 13.98
N THR A 188 -9.22 7.41 14.78
CA THR A 188 -8.16 6.40 14.61
C THR A 188 -8.66 4.98 14.93
N TRP A 189 -9.42 4.80 16.01
CA TRP A 189 -9.93 3.50 16.44
C TRP A 189 -11.06 3.00 15.54
N SER A 190 -11.89 3.90 14.99
CA SER A 190 -12.88 3.50 13.98
C SER A 190 -12.22 3.02 12.68
N LEU A 191 -11.14 3.69 12.22
CA LEU A 191 -10.36 3.24 11.08
C LEU A 191 -9.69 1.88 11.34
N LEU A 192 -9.07 1.71 12.50
CA LEU A 192 -8.47 0.45 12.91
C LEU A 192 -9.51 -0.67 12.97
N GLY A 193 -10.64 -0.45 13.66
CA GLY A 193 -11.71 -1.42 13.80
C GLY A 193 -12.29 -1.85 12.45
N LEU A 194 -12.57 -0.90 11.56
CA LEU A 194 -13.07 -1.20 10.21
C LEU A 194 -12.05 -1.98 9.38
N SER A 195 -10.76 -1.67 9.51
CA SER A 195 -9.70 -2.39 8.80
C SER A 195 -9.55 -3.84 9.27
N LEU A 196 -9.70 -4.09 10.58
CA LEU A 196 -9.69 -5.43 11.16
C LEU A 196 -10.93 -6.23 10.74
N LEU A 197 -12.10 -5.58 10.70
CA LEU A 197 -13.33 -6.20 10.18
C LEU A 197 -13.17 -6.60 8.72
N LEU A 198 -12.57 -5.74 7.88
CA LEU A 198 -12.29 -6.04 6.48
C LEU A 198 -11.29 -7.20 6.34
N LEU A 199 -10.24 -7.23 7.16
CA LEU A 199 -9.27 -8.33 7.20
C LEU A 199 -9.95 -9.66 7.59
N LEU A 200 -10.78 -9.64 8.63
CA LEU A 200 -11.52 -10.81 9.08
C LEU A 200 -12.46 -11.32 7.99
N TYR A 201 -13.24 -10.44 7.38
CA TYR A 201 -14.12 -10.77 6.26
C TYR A 201 -13.35 -11.42 5.11
N TRP A 202 -12.19 -10.85 4.76
CA TRP A 202 -11.31 -11.39 3.72
C TRP A 202 -10.82 -12.80 4.04
N GLU A 203 -10.32 -13.05 5.25
CA GLU A 203 -9.83 -14.39 5.63
C GLU A 203 -10.98 -15.42 5.70
N ILE A 204 -12.19 -15.02 6.10
CA ILE A 204 -13.38 -15.88 6.01
C ILE A 204 -13.66 -16.24 4.55
N MET A 205 -13.57 -15.30 3.61
CA MET A 205 -13.76 -15.58 2.18
C MET A 205 -12.66 -16.48 1.61
N VAL A 206 -11.40 -16.29 2.01
CA VAL A 206 -10.30 -17.19 1.63
C VAL A 206 -10.54 -18.61 2.11
N HIS A 207 -11.05 -18.77 3.34
CA HIS A 207 -11.31 -20.09 3.92
C HIS A 207 -12.54 -20.77 3.31
N ARG A 208 -13.64 -20.03 3.10
CA ARG A 208 -14.88 -20.58 2.53
C ARG A 208 -14.81 -20.82 1.03
N HIS A 209 -14.05 -20.02 0.30
CA HIS A 209 -14.00 -20.02 -1.16
C HIS A 209 -12.58 -19.92 -1.71
N PRO A 210 -11.67 -20.86 -1.35
CA PRO A 210 -10.28 -20.82 -1.77
C PRO A 210 -10.10 -20.87 -3.30
N GLU A 211 -11.05 -21.48 -4.02
CA GLU A 211 -11.07 -21.58 -5.48
C GLU A 211 -11.09 -20.20 -6.17
N ARG A 212 -11.62 -19.18 -5.50
CA ARG A 212 -11.70 -17.83 -6.09
C ARG A 212 -10.36 -17.09 -6.07
N PHE A 213 -9.44 -17.49 -5.19
CA PHE A 213 -8.19 -16.80 -4.91
C PHE A 213 -6.99 -17.33 -5.69
N SER A 214 -7.16 -18.40 -6.46
CA SER A 214 -6.11 -19.03 -7.25
C SER A 214 -6.28 -18.79 -8.74
N GLU A 215 -5.18 -18.45 -9.43
CA GLU A 215 -5.17 -18.30 -10.89
C GLU A 215 -5.42 -19.60 -11.65
N VAL A 216 -5.18 -20.74 -10.99
CA VAL A 216 -5.36 -22.07 -11.59
C VAL A 216 -6.83 -22.46 -11.67
N THR A 217 -7.65 -21.97 -10.74
CA THR A 217 -9.08 -22.29 -10.60
C THR A 217 -10.00 -21.16 -11.05
N ASN A 218 -9.50 -19.90 -11.06
CA ASN A 218 -10.25 -18.72 -11.46
C ASN A 218 -9.58 -18.03 -12.66
N ALA A 219 -10.17 -18.21 -13.85
CA ALA A 219 -9.66 -17.66 -15.10
C ALA A 219 -9.64 -16.12 -15.11
N CYS A 220 -10.43 -15.42 -14.28
CA CYS A 220 -10.40 -13.96 -14.18
C CYS A 220 -9.07 -13.42 -13.63
N LEU A 221 -8.31 -14.24 -12.90
CA LEU A 221 -7.00 -13.88 -12.36
C LEU A 221 -5.85 -14.11 -13.36
N SER A 222 -6.13 -14.79 -14.48
CA SER A 222 -5.13 -15.08 -15.51
C SER A 222 -4.65 -13.82 -16.23
N CYS A 223 -3.42 -13.85 -16.75
CA CYS A 223 -2.89 -12.74 -17.54
C CYS A 223 -3.69 -12.49 -18.83
N ALA A 224 -4.33 -13.51 -19.39
CA ALA A 224 -5.17 -13.39 -20.59
C ALA A 224 -6.40 -12.49 -20.34
N ASN A 225 -6.99 -12.59 -19.14
CA ASN A 225 -8.19 -11.85 -18.76
C ASN A 225 -7.88 -10.56 -17.96
N CYS A 226 -6.60 -10.15 -17.89
CA CYS A 226 -6.17 -9.01 -17.09
C CYS A 226 -6.60 -7.67 -17.71
N LYS A 227 -7.64 -7.04 -17.15
CA LYS A 227 -8.13 -5.70 -17.53
C LYS A 227 -7.17 -4.57 -17.11
N GLU A 228 -6.39 -4.81 -16.07
CA GLU A 228 -5.55 -3.80 -15.41
C GLU A 228 -4.18 -3.59 -16.04
N LYS A 229 -3.60 -4.64 -16.63
CA LYS A 229 -2.26 -4.64 -17.24
C LYS A 229 -1.15 -4.03 -16.35
N LEU A 230 -1.32 -4.02 -15.02
CA LEU A 230 -0.33 -3.51 -14.06
C LEU A 230 1.05 -4.15 -14.24
N CYS A 231 1.11 -5.46 -14.53
CA CYS A 231 2.37 -6.18 -14.80
C CYS A 231 3.13 -5.68 -16.03
N HIS A 232 2.42 -5.16 -17.05
CA HIS A 232 3.07 -4.58 -18.24
C HIS A 232 3.73 -3.24 -17.90
N HIS A 233 3.13 -2.44 -17.02
CA HIS A 233 3.76 -1.22 -16.53
C HIS A 233 5.03 -1.55 -15.73
N LYS A 234 4.96 -2.54 -14.83
CA LYS A 234 6.10 -3.01 -14.02
C LYS A 234 7.25 -3.57 -14.89
N SER A 235 6.95 -4.27 -15.99
CA SER A 235 7.99 -4.76 -16.92
C SER A 235 8.60 -3.62 -17.75
N GLN A 236 7.79 -2.65 -18.19
CA GLN A 236 8.27 -1.46 -18.89
C GLN A 236 9.15 -0.58 -18.01
N LEU A 237 8.75 -0.31 -16.77
CA LEU A 237 9.57 0.47 -15.84
C LEU A 237 10.88 -0.26 -15.53
N ARG A 238 10.85 -1.59 -15.30
CA ARG A 238 12.08 -2.37 -15.12
C ARG A 238 12.98 -2.38 -16.35
N ARG A 239 12.41 -2.39 -17.56
CA ARG A 239 13.18 -2.28 -18.81
C ARG A 239 13.74 -0.87 -19.01
N PHE A 240 12.97 0.15 -18.68
CA PHE A 240 13.41 1.55 -18.70
C PHE A 240 14.54 1.79 -17.70
N LEU A 241 14.37 1.35 -16.45
CA LEU A 241 15.39 1.45 -15.39
C LEU A 241 16.65 0.66 -15.76
N ARG A 242 16.54 -0.55 -16.34
CA ARG A 242 17.72 -1.27 -16.86
C ARG A 242 18.41 -0.49 -17.98
N LYS A 243 17.66 -0.01 -18.97
CA LYS A 243 18.18 0.72 -20.12
C LYS A 243 18.86 2.04 -19.73
N HIS A 244 18.39 2.70 -18.68
CA HIS A 244 18.92 4.00 -18.23
C HIS A 244 19.72 3.88 -16.93
N SER A 245 20.00 2.67 -16.45
CA SER A 245 20.73 2.45 -15.18
C SER A 245 22.13 3.07 -15.24
N GLU A 246 22.85 2.87 -16.35
CA GLU A 246 24.17 3.47 -16.56
C GLU A 246 24.10 5.01 -16.60
N ILE A 247 23.10 5.57 -17.27
CA ILE A 247 22.91 7.03 -17.36
C ILE A 247 22.54 7.62 -16.00
N LEU A 248 21.71 6.94 -15.21
CA LEU A 248 21.31 7.37 -13.87
C LEU A 248 22.47 7.25 -12.87
N LEU A 249 23.30 6.22 -12.98
CA LEU A 249 24.50 6.05 -12.17
C LEU A 249 25.57 7.11 -12.50
N LEU A 250 25.77 7.43 -13.78
CA LEU A 250 26.68 8.49 -14.22
C LEU A 250 26.19 9.87 -13.75
N LYS A 251 24.91 10.19 -13.93
CA LYS A 251 24.34 11.45 -13.42
C LYS A 251 24.38 11.53 -11.89
N GLY A 252 24.06 10.45 -11.18
CA GLY A 252 24.14 10.38 -9.72
C GLY A 252 25.55 10.65 -9.19
N ASN A 253 26.56 10.01 -9.79
CA ASN A 253 27.97 10.23 -9.44
C ASN A 253 28.44 11.66 -9.76
N THR A 254 27.93 12.24 -10.85
CA THR A 254 28.26 13.62 -11.23
C THR A 254 27.66 14.64 -10.25
N VAL A 255 26.41 14.42 -9.82
CA VAL A 255 25.75 15.24 -8.79
C VAL A 255 26.45 15.11 -7.44
N LEU A 256 26.85 13.90 -7.03
CA LEU A 256 27.60 13.67 -5.79
C LEU A 256 29.00 14.33 -5.83
N LYS A 257 29.72 14.25 -6.95
CA LYS A 257 30.99 14.97 -7.14
C LYS A 257 30.80 16.49 -7.06
N LYS A 258 29.76 17.01 -7.70
CA LYS A 258 29.45 18.46 -7.67
C LYS A 258 29.11 18.92 -6.25
N ALA A 259 28.29 18.16 -5.53
CA ALA A 259 27.94 18.44 -4.14
C ALA A 259 29.15 18.41 -3.20
N LYS A 260 30.06 17.42 -3.34
CA LYS A 260 31.31 17.35 -2.57
C LYS A 260 32.24 18.52 -2.88
N ASN A 261 32.38 18.92 -4.14
CA ASN A 261 33.21 20.06 -4.53
C ASN A 261 32.65 21.40 -4.03
N THR A 262 31.32 21.55 -3.95
CA THR A 262 30.67 22.72 -3.36
C THR A 262 30.86 22.77 -1.84
N PHE A 263 30.87 21.63 -1.15
CA PHE A 263 31.15 21.55 0.29
C PHE A 263 32.62 21.81 0.63
N SER A 264 33.56 21.37 -0.21
CA SER A 264 35.00 21.57 0.02
C SER A 264 35.50 23.00 -0.24
N LYS A 265 34.73 23.84 -0.96
CA LYS A 265 35.04 25.26 -1.20
C LYS A 265 34.46 26.21 -0.13
N LYS A 266 33.73 25.68 0.85
CA LYS A 266 33.10 26.44 1.95
C LYS A 266 33.76 26.19 3.32
N LYS A 267 34.86 25.44 3.35
CA LYS A 267 35.83 25.38 4.45
C LYS A 267 37.10 26.09 3.99
#